data_AF-A0A1T5KSJ6-F1
#
_entry.id   AF-A0A1T5KSJ6-F1
#
_cell.length_a   1.000
_cell.length_b   1.000
_cell.length_c   1.000
_cell.angle_alpha   90.00
_cell.angle_beta   90.00
_cell.angle_gamma   90.00
#
_symmetry.space_group_name_H-M   'P 1'
#
loop_
_entity.id
_entity.type
_entity.pdbx_description
1 polymer ?
#
loop_
_entity_poly.entity_id
_entity_poly.type
_entity_poly.pdbx_seq_one_letter_code
_entity_poly.pdbx_strand_id
1 'polypeptide(L)'
;MQNTPSPFLEIWNLSMIIGAIAMTLAGIAIYLLHKLKISTIKDYKAKYDYINKNEIKNYKKVFLCFAIAALMLINLYSMGKLHTVEVWFFVRLFMSIAGGTLVAYVASLVLDYYYPTVLNGKLKKWRYMPRTSADGNKMRLLSEDEEDVHLEEGMQAEENVFSIDYDVWMDEKSGEVKIDKYPGHLQALKCNSCGFYTMRIVKEEITRHPSKDAAGELIKNFQCSYCKSVRATAYNISTKEADDYRNVGIHTYKRNKNIDMVRVEIHSSTLGKKFFEFQGLEQAQKFLDEYDSEKGD
;
A
#
# COMPACT_ATOMS: atom_id res chain seq x y z
N MET A 1 24.27 52.41 -11.41
CA MET A 1 25.01 51.26 -10.84
C MET A 1 24.74 50.07 -11.73
N GLN A 2 25.70 49.15 -11.91
CA GLN A 2 25.50 47.99 -12.77
C GLN A 2 24.55 46.99 -12.09
N ASN A 3 23.47 46.62 -12.78
CA ASN A 3 22.49 45.63 -12.32
C ASN A 3 23.01 44.20 -12.58
N THR A 4 24.19 43.88 -12.06
CA THR A 4 24.77 42.54 -12.10
C THR A 4 24.29 41.73 -10.90
N PRO A 5 23.75 40.51 -11.07
CA PRO A 5 23.36 39.68 -9.94
C PRO A 5 24.57 39.29 -9.10
N SER A 6 24.35 39.17 -7.78
CA SER A 6 25.39 38.75 -6.84
C SER A 6 25.92 37.34 -7.18
N PRO A 7 27.22 37.04 -7.00
CA PRO A 7 27.80 35.74 -7.34
C PRO A 7 27.08 34.56 -6.67
N PHE A 8 26.54 34.75 -5.47
CA PHE A 8 25.70 33.77 -4.80
C PHE A 8 24.44 33.41 -5.60
N LEU A 9 23.72 34.41 -6.15
CA LEU A 9 22.50 34.15 -6.93
C LEU A 9 22.82 33.46 -8.26
N GLU A 10 23.95 33.75 -8.88
CA GLU A 10 24.40 33.05 -10.10
C GLU A 10 24.66 31.57 -9.81
N ILE A 11 25.47 31.27 -8.78
CA ILE A 11 25.75 29.90 -8.33
C ILE A 11 24.47 29.19 -7.90
N TRP A 12 23.57 29.87 -7.17
CA TRP A 12 22.30 29.31 -6.72
C TRP A 12 21.39 28.95 -7.90
N ASN A 13 21.22 29.85 -8.87
CA ASN A 13 20.40 29.56 -10.05
C ASN A 13 21.02 28.45 -10.91
N LEU A 14 22.33 28.44 -11.12
CA LEU A 14 23.02 27.34 -11.81
C LEU A 14 22.80 26.00 -11.07
N SER A 15 22.91 26.01 -9.74
CA SER A 15 22.68 24.82 -8.90
C SER A 15 21.24 24.30 -9.01
N MET A 16 20.26 25.21 -9.06
CA MET A 16 18.84 24.85 -9.25
C MET A 16 18.57 24.30 -10.65
N ILE A 17 19.21 24.82 -11.71
CA ILE A 17 19.11 24.29 -13.08
C ILE A 17 19.68 22.87 -13.15
N ILE A 18 20.94 22.68 -12.71
CA ILE A 18 21.62 21.37 -12.74
C ILE A 18 20.84 20.37 -11.88
N GLY A 19 20.39 20.78 -10.69
CA GLY A 19 19.58 19.96 -9.80
C GLY A 19 18.25 19.54 -10.44
N ALA A 20 17.50 20.47 -11.04
CA ALA A 20 16.23 20.16 -11.69
C ALA A 20 16.40 19.13 -12.82
N ILE A 21 17.43 19.31 -13.66
CA ILE A 21 17.76 18.37 -14.74
C ILE A 21 18.14 17.01 -14.16
N ALA A 22 19.07 16.96 -13.20
CA ALA A 22 19.54 15.72 -12.59
C ALA A 22 18.41 14.94 -11.90
N MET A 23 17.53 15.62 -11.16
CA MET A 23 16.40 14.99 -10.48
C MET A 23 15.33 14.49 -11.46
N THR A 24 15.06 15.23 -12.53
CA THR A 24 14.15 14.79 -13.61
C THR A 24 14.70 13.53 -14.29
N LEU A 25 15.97 13.54 -14.69
CA LEU A 25 16.64 12.39 -15.30
C LEU A 25 16.69 11.17 -14.36
N ALA A 26 16.95 11.38 -13.06
CA ALA A 26 16.92 10.32 -12.06
C ALA A 26 15.52 9.69 -11.93
N GLY A 27 14.45 10.51 -11.90
CA GLY A 27 13.07 10.02 -11.88
C GLY A 27 12.73 9.17 -13.10
N ILE A 28 13.08 9.64 -14.30
CA ILE A 28 12.91 8.90 -15.57
C ILE A 28 13.72 7.60 -15.55
N ALA A 29 14.99 7.64 -15.13
CA ALA A 29 15.85 6.47 -15.07
C ALA A 29 15.32 5.39 -14.11
N ILE A 30 14.86 5.77 -12.91
CA ILE A 30 14.26 4.83 -11.95
C ILE A 30 13.02 4.17 -12.55
N TYR A 31 12.16 4.92 -13.23
CA TYR A 31 10.98 4.38 -13.91
C TYR A 31 11.36 3.40 -15.02
N LEU A 32 12.27 3.77 -15.92
CA LEU A 32 12.69 2.94 -17.05
C LEU A 32 13.40 1.67 -16.58
N LEU A 33 14.33 1.76 -15.61
CA LEU A 33 15.01 0.60 -15.03
C LEU A 33 14.02 -0.36 -14.36
N HIS A 34 13.00 0.16 -13.69
CA HIS A 34 11.94 -0.68 -13.09
C HIS A 34 11.12 -1.40 -14.16
N LYS A 35 10.69 -0.72 -15.23
CA LYS A 35 9.97 -1.35 -16.35
C LYS A 35 10.82 -2.38 -17.10
N LEU A 36 12.09 -2.06 -17.35
CA LEU A 36 13.06 -2.99 -17.94
C LEU A 36 13.21 -4.24 -17.07
N LYS A 37 13.36 -4.08 -15.75
CA LYS A 37 13.47 -5.21 -14.81
C LYS A 37 12.23 -6.10 -14.84
N ILE A 38 11.02 -5.53 -14.87
CA ILE A 38 9.77 -6.32 -15.06
C ILE A 38 9.81 -7.11 -16.37
N SER A 39 10.23 -6.48 -17.47
CA SER A 39 10.31 -7.12 -18.79
C SER A 39 11.29 -8.30 -18.82
N THR A 40 12.44 -8.18 -18.14
CA THR A 40 13.45 -9.27 -18.09
C THR A 40 13.02 -10.52 -17.32
N ILE A 41 12.01 -10.42 -16.46
CA ILE A 41 11.55 -11.57 -15.67
C ILE A 41 10.64 -12.43 -16.56
N LYS A 42 11.05 -13.67 -16.84
CA LYS A 42 10.25 -14.60 -17.65
C LYS A 42 9.11 -15.21 -16.84
N ASP A 43 9.45 -15.88 -15.74
CA ASP A 43 8.49 -16.57 -14.86
C ASP A 43 7.44 -15.61 -14.27
N TYR A 44 6.17 -16.04 -14.30
CA TYR A 44 5.05 -15.18 -13.90
C TYR A 44 4.95 -14.99 -12.38
N LYS A 45 5.36 -15.98 -11.58
CA LYS A 45 5.38 -15.88 -10.12
C LYS A 45 6.44 -14.90 -9.63
N ALA A 46 7.66 -15.03 -10.13
CA ALA A 46 8.75 -14.09 -9.87
C ALA A 46 8.40 -12.65 -10.34
N LYS A 47 7.64 -12.51 -11.42
CA LYS A 47 7.14 -11.22 -11.92
C LYS A 47 6.10 -10.62 -10.99
N TYR A 48 5.12 -11.42 -10.55
CA TYR A 48 4.15 -11.05 -9.51
C TYR A 48 4.85 -10.55 -8.25
N ASP A 49 5.78 -11.35 -7.70
CA ASP A 49 6.47 -11.05 -6.44
C ASP A 49 7.30 -9.76 -6.53
N TYR A 50 8.01 -9.57 -7.65
CA TYR A 50 8.78 -8.35 -7.89
C TYR A 50 7.88 -7.11 -7.99
N ILE A 51 6.74 -7.21 -8.69
CA ILE A 51 5.75 -6.12 -8.81
C ILE A 51 5.18 -5.78 -7.43
N ASN A 52 4.63 -6.77 -6.72
CA ASN A 52 3.99 -6.59 -5.42
C ASN A 52 4.95 -5.93 -4.40
N LYS A 53 6.21 -6.38 -4.36
CA LYS A 53 7.21 -5.89 -3.40
C LYS A 53 7.77 -4.50 -3.71
N ASN A 54 7.87 -4.11 -4.98
CA ASN A 54 8.70 -2.98 -5.41
C ASN A 54 7.99 -1.87 -6.21
N GLU A 55 6.85 -2.13 -6.87
CA GLU A 55 6.26 -1.18 -7.82
C GLU A 55 5.89 0.15 -7.16
N ILE A 56 5.11 0.11 -6.08
CA ILE A 56 4.74 1.30 -5.29
C ILE A 56 5.97 1.99 -4.69
N LYS A 57 6.97 1.22 -4.23
CA LYS A 57 8.21 1.78 -3.66
C LYS A 57 9.04 2.54 -4.71
N ASN A 58 9.08 2.04 -5.93
CA ASN A 58 9.79 2.71 -7.03
C ASN A 58 9.01 3.93 -7.53
N TYR A 59 7.69 3.85 -7.69
CA TYR A 59 6.90 5.02 -8.06
C TYR A 59 6.98 6.13 -7.00
N LYS A 60 6.97 5.81 -5.70
CA LYS A 60 7.22 6.80 -4.63
C LYS A 60 8.56 7.53 -4.79
N LYS A 61 9.63 6.82 -5.22
CA LYS A 61 10.93 7.45 -5.55
C LYS A 61 10.84 8.34 -6.80
N VAL A 62 10.19 7.88 -7.87
CA VAL A 62 10.00 8.65 -9.11
C VAL A 62 9.27 9.96 -8.83
N PHE A 63 8.16 9.90 -8.09
CA PHE A 63 7.40 11.09 -7.72
C PHE A 63 8.17 12.02 -6.76
N LEU A 64 8.95 11.47 -5.82
CA LEU A 64 9.84 12.28 -4.97
C LEU A 64 10.89 13.03 -5.82
N CYS A 65 11.48 12.37 -6.82
CA CYS A 65 12.40 13.02 -7.76
C CYS A 65 11.73 14.17 -8.52
N PHE A 66 10.50 13.96 -9.03
CA PHE A 66 9.76 15.02 -9.73
C PHE A 66 9.27 16.15 -8.80
N ALA A 67 8.92 15.87 -7.55
CA ALA A 67 8.57 16.91 -6.56
C ALA A 67 9.78 17.80 -6.22
N ILE A 68 10.97 17.21 -6.08
CA ILE A 68 12.23 17.96 -5.87
C ILE A 68 12.59 18.75 -7.13
N ALA A 69 12.45 18.17 -8.32
CA ALA A 69 12.66 18.90 -9.58
C ALA A 69 11.69 20.09 -9.72
N ALA A 70 10.40 19.90 -9.40
CA ALA A 70 9.41 20.97 -9.40
C ALA A 70 9.74 22.09 -8.40
N LEU A 71 10.20 21.76 -7.19
CA LEU A 71 10.72 22.74 -6.24
C LEU A 71 11.88 23.54 -6.87
N MET A 72 12.86 22.88 -7.48
CA MET A 72 13.99 23.54 -8.13
C MET A 72 13.56 24.43 -9.34
N LEU A 73 12.50 24.06 -10.06
CA LEU A 73 11.90 24.80 -11.18
C LEU A 73 10.90 25.91 -10.78
N ILE A 74 10.43 25.93 -9.52
CA ILE A 74 9.65 27.05 -8.93
C ILE A 74 10.58 28.01 -8.17
N ASN A 75 11.73 27.51 -7.70
CA ASN A 75 12.98 28.25 -7.85
C ASN A 75 13.24 28.55 -9.35
N LEU A 76 14.26 29.32 -9.72
CA LEU A 76 14.42 29.90 -11.07
C LEU A 76 13.30 30.86 -11.54
N TYR A 77 12.10 30.85 -10.95
CA TYR A 77 11.11 31.91 -11.22
C TYR A 77 11.74 33.28 -10.92
N SER A 78 11.50 34.25 -11.81
CA SER A 78 12.11 35.58 -11.75
C SER A 78 13.66 35.60 -11.82
N MET A 79 14.30 34.54 -12.34
CA MET A 79 15.74 34.53 -12.63
C MET A 79 16.10 35.72 -13.55
N GLY A 80 17.20 36.41 -13.21
CA GLY A 80 17.62 37.63 -13.91
C GLY A 80 16.95 38.93 -13.44
N LYS A 81 15.89 38.88 -12.63
CA LYS A 81 15.26 40.09 -12.03
C LYS A 81 15.72 40.37 -10.58
N LEU A 82 16.28 39.36 -9.91
CA LEU A 82 16.86 39.47 -8.57
C LEU A 82 18.37 39.67 -8.69
N HIS A 83 18.87 40.82 -8.22
CA HIS A 83 20.31 41.10 -8.22
C HIS A 83 20.95 40.89 -6.83
N THR A 84 20.17 40.98 -5.76
CA THR A 84 20.57 40.90 -4.36
C THR A 84 19.72 39.87 -3.60
N VAL A 85 20.25 39.33 -2.49
CA VAL A 85 19.52 38.38 -1.63
C VAL A 85 18.64 39.18 -0.67
N GLU A 86 17.38 39.35 -1.05
CA GLU A 86 16.37 40.14 -0.33
C GLU A 86 15.13 39.30 -0.01
N VAL A 87 14.09 39.93 0.56
CA VAL A 87 12.82 39.28 0.93
C VAL A 87 12.25 38.40 -0.19
N TRP A 88 12.34 38.85 -1.45
CA TRP A 88 11.88 38.11 -2.63
C TRP A 88 12.58 36.75 -2.85
N PHE A 89 13.82 36.58 -2.40
CA PHE A 89 14.50 35.27 -2.42
C PHE A 89 13.80 34.28 -1.49
N PHE A 90 13.43 34.72 -0.28
CA PHE A 90 12.73 33.90 0.70
C PHE A 90 11.28 33.62 0.30
N VAL A 91 10.60 34.58 -0.33
CA VAL A 91 9.27 34.37 -0.94
C VAL A 91 9.35 33.29 -2.03
N ARG A 92 10.34 33.35 -2.92
CA ARG A 92 10.58 32.30 -3.94
C ARG A 92 10.88 30.94 -3.30
N LEU A 93 11.69 30.89 -2.24
CA LEU A 93 11.98 29.65 -1.51
C LEU A 93 10.71 29.05 -0.91
N PHE A 94 9.89 29.85 -0.22
CA PHE A 94 8.60 29.42 0.34
C PHE A 94 7.65 28.89 -0.75
N MET A 95 7.47 29.64 -1.85
CA MET A 95 6.64 29.22 -2.97
C MET A 95 7.14 27.92 -3.61
N SER A 96 8.46 27.72 -3.68
CA SER A 96 9.04 26.48 -4.20
C SER A 96 8.79 25.26 -3.30
N ILE A 97 8.85 25.45 -1.97
CA ILE A 97 8.50 24.40 -1.01
C ILE A 97 7.02 24.06 -1.12
N ALA A 98 6.13 25.06 -1.15
CA ALA A 98 4.69 24.87 -1.31
C ALA A 98 4.32 24.17 -2.63
N GLY A 99 4.96 24.54 -3.74
CA GLY A 99 4.76 23.87 -5.02
C GLY A 99 5.28 22.43 -5.04
N GLY A 100 6.46 22.18 -4.45
CA GLY A 100 7.01 20.83 -4.29
C GLY A 100 6.12 19.92 -3.42
N THR A 101 5.58 20.43 -2.32
CA THR A 101 4.65 19.67 -1.46
C THR A 101 3.30 19.43 -2.15
N LEU A 102 2.80 20.37 -2.95
CA LEU A 102 1.59 20.17 -3.77
C LEU A 102 1.79 19.04 -4.79
N VAL A 103 2.93 19.01 -5.50
CA VAL A 103 3.26 17.92 -6.44
C VAL A 103 3.37 16.57 -5.70
N ALA A 104 4.00 16.55 -4.52
CA ALA A 104 4.08 15.35 -3.70
C ALA A 104 2.69 14.86 -3.22
N TYR A 105 1.79 15.78 -2.86
CA TYR A 105 0.42 15.46 -2.45
C TYR A 105 -0.44 14.90 -3.60
N VAL A 106 -0.39 15.54 -4.77
CA VAL A 106 -1.06 15.01 -5.98
C VAL A 106 -0.51 13.62 -6.33
N ALA A 107 0.80 13.41 -6.21
CA ALA A 107 1.41 12.10 -6.42
C ALA A 107 0.97 11.03 -5.39
N SER A 108 0.73 11.39 -4.12
CA SER A 108 0.13 10.45 -3.16
C SER A 108 -1.30 10.08 -3.56
N LEU A 109 -2.15 11.04 -3.94
CA LEU A 109 -3.52 10.76 -4.38
C LEU A 109 -3.55 9.82 -5.60
N VAL A 110 -2.66 10.05 -6.58
CA VAL A 110 -2.51 9.16 -7.75
C VAL A 110 -2.08 7.74 -7.33
N LEU A 111 -1.20 7.61 -6.34
CA LEU A 111 -0.78 6.31 -5.82
C LEU A 111 -1.86 5.59 -4.99
N ASP A 112 -2.68 6.33 -4.24
CA ASP A 112 -3.76 5.79 -3.42
C ASP A 112 -4.95 5.34 -4.30
N TYR A 113 -5.15 5.93 -5.48
CA TYR A 113 -6.03 5.36 -6.50
C TYR A 113 -5.40 4.10 -7.15
N TYR A 114 -4.12 4.19 -7.55
CA TYR A 114 -3.40 3.12 -8.24
C TYR A 114 -3.27 1.83 -7.39
N TYR A 115 -3.12 1.99 -6.07
CA TYR A 115 -3.07 0.93 -5.09
C TYR A 115 -4.25 1.08 -4.11
N PRO A 116 -5.28 0.22 -4.18
CA PRO A 116 -5.18 -1.16 -4.64
C PRO A 116 -5.57 -1.42 -6.10
N THR A 117 -6.33 -0.55 -6.77
CA THR A 117 -7.15 -0.91 -7.94
C THR A 117 -6.35 -1.46 -9.13
N VAL A 118 -5.49 -0.63 -9.74
CA VAL A 118 -4.72 -0.96 -10.95
C VAL A 118 -3.66 -2.01 -10.64
N LEU A 119 -3.01 -1.93 -9.46
CA LEU A 119 -2.03 -2.92 -9.05
C LEU A 119 -2.67 -4.30 -8.88
N ASN A 120 -3.84 -4.41 -8.26
CA ASN A 120 -4.53 -5.69 -8.06
C ASN A 120 -4.95 -6.32 -9.40
N GLY A 121 -5.48 -5.53 -10.35
CA GLY A 121 -5.78 -6.04 -11.70
C GLY A 121 -4.54 -6.60 -12.40
N LYS A 122 -3.41 -5.89 -12.28
CA LYS A 122 -2.11 -6.33 -12.81
C LYS A 122 -1.57 -7.59 -12.12
N LEU A 123 -1.69 -7.67 -10.79
CA LEU A 123 -1.26 -8.82 -10.00
C LEU A 123 -2.12 -10.05 -10.30
N LYS A 124 -3.45 -9.93 -10.33
CA LYS A 124 -4.37 -11.00 -10.75
C LYS A 124 -4.05 -11.52 -12.14
N LYS A 125 -3.74 -10.62 -13.10
CA LYS A 125 -3.30 -11.03 -14.45
C LYS A 125 -2.10 -11.97 -14.39
N TRP A 126 -1.05 -11.65 -13.64
CA TRP A 126 0.13 -12.52 -13.54
C TRP A 126 -0.11 -13.77 -12.68
N ARG A 127 -1.00 -13.70 -11.67
CA ARG A 127 -1.38 -14.86 -10.84
C ARG A 127 -2.16 -15.91 -11.62
N TYR A 128 -3.07 -15.52 -12.53
CA TYR A 128 -3.93 -16.48 -13.24
C TYR A 128 -3.53 -16.71 -14.72
N MET A 129 -2.38 -16.21 -15.17
CA MET A 129 -1.91 -16.46 -16.54
C MET A 129 -1.38 -17.91 -16.67
N PRO A 130 -1.89 -18.74 -17.61
CA PRO A 130 -1.52 -20.15 -17.68
C PRO A 130 -0.02 -20.40 -17.73
N ARG A 131 0.45 -21.33 -16.90
CA ARG A 131 1.86 -21.76 -16.84
C ARG A 131 2.19 -22.64 -18.05
N THR A 132 3.48 -22.83 -18.29
CA THR A 132 4.00 -23.72 -19.32
C THR A 132 4.90 -24.74 -18.64
N SER A 133 4.67 -26.02 -18.88
CA SER A 133 5.47 -27.14 -18.36
C SER A 133 6.84 -27.21 -19.05
N ALA A 134 7.74 -28.04 -18.53
CA ALA A 134 9.03 -28.33 -19.14
C ALA A 134 8.89 -28.85 -20.57
N ASP A 135 7.84 -29.64 -20.84
CA ASP A 135 7.49 -30.17 -22.18
C ASP A 135 6.82 -29.14 -23.10
N GLY A 136 6.57 -27.92 -22.62
CA GLY A 136 5.94 -26.85 -23.40
C GLY A 136 4.41 -26.90 -23.47
N ASN A 137 3.74 -27.80 -22.75
CA ASN A 137 2.28 -27.81 -22.67
C ASN A 137 1.78 -26.64 -21.80
N LYS A 138 0.51 -26.25 -21.99
CA LYS A 138 -0.17 -25.32 -21.07
C LYS A 138 -0.63 -26.09 -19.84
N MET A 139 -0.28 -25.61 -18.66
CA MET A 139 -0.76 -26.18 -17.41
C MET A 139 -2.16 -25.64 -17.07
N ARG A 140 -3.02 -26.48 -16.53
CA ARG A 140 -4.31 -26.12 -15.93
C ARG A 140 -4.09 -25.68 -14.47
N LEU A 141 -4.83 -24.68 -14.01
CA LEU A 141 -4.98 -24.37 -12.60
C LEU A 141 -6.02 -25.33 -12.00
N LEU A 142 -5.67 -26.01 -10.93
CA LEU A 142 -6.59 -26.87 -10.18
C LEU A 142 -7.59 -26.02 -9.37
N SER A 143 -8.71 -26.60 -8.97
CA SER A 143 -9.56 -26.00 -7.91
C SER A 143 -9.08 -26.43 -6.52
N GLU A 144 -9.47 -25.68 -5.49
CA GLU A 144 -9.15 -25.94 -4.07
C GLU A 144 -9.34 -27.44 -3.69
N ASP A 145 -10.49 -28.04 -4.04
CA ASP A 145 -10.80 -29.45 -3.76
C ASP A 145 -9.91 -30.46 -4.53
N GLU A 146 -9.33 -30.06 -5.66
CA GLU A 146 -8.41 -30.88 -6.46
C GLU A 146 -6.96 -30.74 -5.98
N GLU A 147 -6.58 -29.56 -5.48
CA GLU A 147 -5.19 -29.25 -5.16
C GLU A 147 -4.74 -29.73 -3.79
N ASP A 148 -5.65 -29.92 -2.84
CA ASP A 148 -5.40 -30.54 -1.53
C ASP A 148 -4.56 -31.83 -1.62
N VAL A 149 -4.78 -32.66 -2.66
CA VAL A 149 -4.06 -33.93 -2.91
C VAL A 149 -2.57 -33.72 -3.23
N HIS A 150 -2.21 -32.52 -3.68
CA HIS A 150 -0.85 -32.11 -4.04
C HIS A 150 -0.15 -31.25 -2.97
N LEU A 151 -0.88 -30.85 -1.92
CA LEU A 151 -0.38 -30.02 -0.83
C LEU A 151 0.00 -30.87 0.39
N GLU A 152 1.07 -30.49 1.09
CA GLU A 152 1.41 -31.09 2.39
C GLU A 152 0.38 -30.67 3.45
N GLU A 153 0.12 -31.49 4.48
CA GLU A 153 -0.79 -31.15 5.59
C GLU A 153 -0.45 -29.80 6.25
N GLY A 154 0.83 -29.43 6.29
CA GLY A 154 1.28 -28.14 6.81
C GLY A 154 0.99 -26.95 5.88
N MET A 155 0.90 -27.17 4.57
CA MET A 155 0.52 -26.17 3.57
C MET A 155 -0.99 -25.94 3.64
N GLN A 156 -1.78 -27.03 3.63
CA GLN A 156 -3.23 -26.99 3.90
C GLN A 156 -3.52 -26.28 5.24
N ALA A 157 -2.71 -26.50 6.27
CA ALA A 157 -2.85 -25.82 7.55
C ALA A 157 -2.54 -24.31 7.51
N GLU A 158 -1.72 -23.83 6.57
CA GLU A 158 -1.50 -22.40 6.33
C GLU A 158 -2.71 -21.73 5.64
N GLU A 159 -3.39 -22.45 4.74
CA GLU A 159 -4.60 -22.01 4.02
C GLU A 159 -5.84 -22.04 4.91
N ASN A 160 -6.00 -23.08 5.73
CA ASN A 160 -7.04 -23.18 6.75
C ASN A 160 -6.99 -22.03 7.79
N VAL A 161 -5.85 -21.34 7.92
CA VAL A 161 -5.73 -20.09 8.71
C VAL A 161 -5.55 -18.84 7.86
N PHE A 162 -5.76 -18.96 6.55
CA PHE A 162 -5.70 -17.91 5.53
C PHE A 162 -4.41 -17.08 5.52
N SER A 163 -3.30 -17.70 5.92
CA SER A 163 -1.99 -17.05 6.06
C SER A 163 -1.21 -17.02 4.76
N ILE A 164 -1.33 -18.11 4.02
CA ILE A 164 -0.75 -18.39 2.71
C ILE A 164 -1.88 -18.98 1.88
N ASP A 165 -1.72 -18.89 0.57
CA ASP A 165 -2.69 -19.22 -0.46
C ASP A 165 -1.85 -19.83 -1.61
N TYR A 166 -2.03 -21.11 -1.94
CA TYR A 166 -1.24 -21.82 -2.94
C TYR A 166 -2.07 -22.03 -4.22
N ASP A 167 -1.55 -21.60 -5.37
CA ASP A 167 -2.09 -22.02 -6.66
C ASP A 167 -1.35 -23.28 -7.13
N VAL A 168 -2.04 -24.42 -7.30
CA VAL A 168 -1.46 -25.61 -7.93
C VAL A 168 -1.77 -25.69 -9.41
N TRP A 169 -0.72 -25.77 -10.22
CA TRP A 169 -0.78 -25.92 -11.67
C TRP A 169 -0.35 -27.33 -12.07
N MET A 170 -1.14 -28.00 -12.93
CA MET A 170 -0.83 -29.34 -13.44
C MET A 170 -0.79 -29.37 -14.97
N ASP A 171 0.19 -30.06 -15.54
CA ASP A 171 0.16 -30.52 -16.94
C ASP A 171 -0.47 -31.92 -17.01
N GLU A 172 -1.70 -31.99 -17.51
CA GLU A 172 -2.49 -33.24 -17.60
C GLU A 172 -1.87 -34.31 -18.50
N LYS A 173 -0.86 -33.97 -19.32
CA LYS A 173 -0.19 -34.94 -20.21
C LYS A 173 1.06 -35.56 -19.62
N SER A 174 1.86 -34.77 -18.92
CA SER A 174 3.15 -35.18 -18.33
C SER A 174 3.02 -35.55 -16.85
N GLY A 175 1.98 -35.06 -16.17
CA GLY A 175 1.85 -35.12 -14.72
C GLY A 175 2.73 -34.11 -13.98
N GLU A 176 3.36 -33.15 -14.67
CA GLU A 176 4.15 -32.10 -14.01
C GLU A 176 3.23 -31.21 -13.15
N VAL A 177 3.58 -31.06 -11.87
CA VAL A 177 2.89 -30.19 -10.91
C VAL A 177 3.81 -29.04 -10.51
N LYS A 178 3.29 -27.81 -10.55
CA LYS A 178 3.97 -26.58 -10.10
C LYS A 178 3.09 -25.84 -9.09
N ILE A 179 3.63 -25.61 -7.90
CA ILE A 179 2.91 -24.93 -6.80
C ILE A 179 3.44 -23.50 -6.65
N ASP A 180 2.58 -22.50 -6.78
CA ASP A 180 2.93 -21.08 -6.65
C ASP A 180 2.38 -20.50 -5.32
N LYS A 181 3.28 -20.12 -4.39
CA LYS A 181 2.94 -19.63 -3.04
C LYS A 181 2.61 -18.13 -2.95
N TYR A 182 1.40 -17.75 -2.58
CA TYR A 182 0.94 -16.36 -2.40
C TYR A 182 0.70 -16.00 -0.92
N PRO A 183 0.80 -14.71 -0.54
CA PRO A 183 0.39 -14.26 0.80
C PRO A 183 -1.14 -14.27 0.91
N GLY A 184 -1.66 -14.90 1.96
CA GLY A 184 -3.09 -14.91 2.26
C GLY A 184 -3.60 -13.60 2.86
N HIS A 185 -4.88 -13.57 3.25
CA HIS A 185 -5.54 -12.38 3.75
C HIS A 185 -5.36 -12.14 5.27
N LEU A 186 -4.99 -13.17 6.04
CA LEU A 186 -4.60 -13.04 7.44
C LEU A 186 -3.09 -13.05 7.61
N GLN A 187 -2.58 -12.27 8.55
CA GLN A 187 -1.16 -12.31 8.93
C GLN A 187 -0.97 -13.28 10.09
N ALA A 188 -0.27 -14.39 9.82
CA ALA A 188 0.23 -15.30 10.83
C ALA A 188 1.75 -15.39 10.74
N LEU A 189 2.39 -15.66 11.88
CA LEU A 189 3.84 -15.71 11.99
C LEU A 189 4.37 -17.10 11.59
N LYS A 190 5.62 -17.14 11.14
CA LYS A 190 6.35 -18.40 10.96
C LYS A 190 6.54 -19.08 12.31
N CYS A 191 6.12 -20.34 12.41
CA CYS A 191 6.36 -21.18 13.57
C CYS A 191 7.83 -21.62 13.63
N ASN A 192 8.48 -21.45 14.78
CA ASN A 192 9.88 -21.87 14.98
C ASN A 192 10.03 -23.40 15.07
N SER A 193 8.96 -24.14 15.37
CA SER A 193 8.99 -25.60 15.55
C SER A 193 8.76 -26.36 14.24
N CYS A 194 7.74 -25.97 13.46
CA CYS A 194 7.34 -26.67 12.23
C CYS A 194 7.60 -25.88 10.93
N GLY A 195 8.06 -24.63 11.01
CA GLY A 195 8.41 -23.83 9.83
C GLY A 195 7.23 -23.20 9.06
N PHE A 196 6.00 -23.69 9.22
CA PHE A 196 4.80 -23.13 8.59
C PHE A 196 4.34 -21.79 9.22
N TYR A 197 3.66 -20.95 8.43
CA TYR A 197 3.11 -19.64 8.79
C TYR A 197 1.79 -19.75 9.58
N THR A 198 1.73 -20.67 10.54
CA THR A 198 0.51 -21.04 11.27
C THR A 198 0.46 -20.50 12.70
N MET A 199 1.42 -19.66 13.11
CA MET A 199 1.51 -19.11 14.47
C MET A 199 0.63 -17.87 14.63
N ARG A 200 -0.45 -17.97 15.42
CA ARG A 200 -1.42 -16.90 15.67
C ARG A 200 -1.44 -16.50 17.15
N ILE A 201 -1.84 -15.27 17.45
CA ILE A 201 -2.08 -14.82 18.83
C ILE A 201 -3.37 -15.50 19.33
N VAL A 202 -3.29 -16.15 20.49
CA VAL A 202 -4.45 -16.81 21.15
C VAL A 202 -4.89 -16.09 22.42
N LYS A 203 -3.97 -15.41 23.11
CA LYS A 203 -4.27 -14.62 24.31
C LYS A 203 -3.30 -13.45 24.42
N GLU A 204 -3.80 -12.30 24.85
CA GLU A 204 -2.97 -11.17 25.28
C GLU A 204 -3.27 -10.90 26.75
N GLU A 205 -2.24 -10.62 27.55
CA GLU A 205 -2.38 -10.38 28.98
C GLU A 205 -1.42 -9.27 29.44
N ILE A 206 -1.92 -8.34 30.25
CA ILE A 206 -1.11 -7.27 30.85
C ILE A 206 -0.51 -7.81 32.13
N THR A 207 0.80 -8.02 32.16
CA THR A 207 1.53 -8.52 33.35
C THR A 207 1.92 -7.40 34.29
N ARG A 208 2.21 -6.21 33.75
CA ARG A 208 2.48 -4.99 34.52
C ARG A 208 1.60 -3.87 33.99
N HIS A 209 0.74 -3.34 34.85
CA HIS A 209 -0.02 -2.14 34.50
C HIS A 209 0.92 -0.96 34.27
N PRO A 210 0.60 -0.07 33.32
CA PRO A 210 1.40 1.12 33.08
C PRO A 210 1.27 2.10 34.24
N SER A 211 2.26 2.97 34.38
CA SER A 211 2.25 4.08 35.32
C SER A 211 2.92 5.31 34.70
N LYS A 212 2.73 6.47 35.34
CA LYS A 212 3.27 7.76 34.85
C LYS A 212 4.75 7.72 34.48
N ASP A 213 5.55 7.01 35.28
CA ASP A 213 7.01 6.96 35.16
C ASP A 213 7.54 5.65 34.52
N ALA A 214 6.69 4.64 34.31
CA ALA A 214 7.12 3.33 33.81
C ALA A 214 6.13 2.71 32.80
N ALA A 215 6.68 2.22 31.69
CA ALA A 215 5.93 1.48 30.69
C ALA A 215 5.32 0.20 31.29
N GLY A 216 4.03 -0.01 30.99
CA GLY A 216 3.39 -1.29 31.27
C GLY A 216 3.98 -2.41 30.42
N GLU A 217 3.55 -3.64 30.70
CA GLU A 217 4.03 -4.84 30.01
C GLU A 217 2.85 -5.69 29.56
N LEU A 218 2.87 -6.09 28.29
CA LEU A 218 1.88 -6.95 27.66
C LEU A 218 2.58 -8.21 27.16
N ILE A 219 2.17 -9.38 27.65
CA ILE A 219 2.56 -10.66 27.07
C ILE A 219 1.54 -11.05 26.01
N LYS A 220 2.01 -11.28 24.79
CA LYS A 220 1.23 -11.95 23.74
C LYS A 220 1.61 -13.41 23.73
N ASN A 221 0.61 -14.27 23.96
CA ASN A 221 0.72 -15.71 23.86
C ASN A 221 0.27 -16.14 22.46
N PHE A 222 1.20 -16.76 21.75
CA PHE A 222 1.00 -17.30 20.42
C PHE A 222 0.87 -18.82 20.47
N GLN A 223 0.05 -19.38 19.58
CA GLN A 223 -0.03 -20.82 19.34
C GLN A 223 -0.03 -21.11 17.84
N CYS A 224 0.67 -22.18 17.44
CA CYS A 224 0.64 -22.72 16.10
C CYS A 224 -0.65 -23.52 15.88
N SER A 225 -1.43 -23.18 14.85
CA SER A 225 -2.65 -23.94 14.51
C SER A 225 -2.34 -25.39 14.09
N TYR A 226 -1.19 -25.62 13.45
CA TYR A 226 -0.72 -26.94 13.00
C TYR A 226 -0.11 -27.75 14.16
N CYS A 227 1.18 -27.58 14.45
CA CYS A 227 1.91 -28.39 15.46
C CYS A 227 1.60 -28.05 16.94
N LYS A 228 0.63 -27.17 17.21
CA LYS A 228 0.18 -26.73 18.56
C LYS A 228 1.25 -26.11 19.47
N SER A 229 2.48 -25.91 18.99
CA SER A 229 3.55 -25.26 19.75
C SER A 229 3.13 -23.85 20.21
N VAL A 230 3.56 -23.50 21.42
CA VAL A 230 3.21 -22.23 22.08
C VAL A 230 4.45 -21.36 22.25
N ARG A 231 4.25 -20.03 22.19
CA ARG A 231 5.31 -19.05 22.44
C ARG A 231 4.73 -17.82 23.14
N ALA A 232 5.30 -17.42 24.27
CA ALA A 232 5.05 -16.11 24.87
C ALA A 232 6.06 -15.07 24.32
N THR A 233 5.66 -13.81 24.19
CA THR A 233 6.59 -12.71 23.94
C THR A 233 6.08 -11.46 24.65
N ALA A 234 6.95 -10.84 25.46
CA ALA A 234 6.64 -9.61 26.19
C ALA A 234 6.90 -8.38 25.31
N TYR A 235 6.03 -7.37 25.47
CA TYR A 235 6.09 -6.08 24.79
C TYR A 235 5.87 -4.97 25.81
N ASN A 236 6.67 -3.91 25.74
CA ASN A 236 6.40 -2.70 26.51
C ASN A 236 5.21 -1.97 25.88
N ILE A 237 4.22 -1.61 26.69
CA ILE A 237 3.07 -0.78 26.30
C ILE A 237 3.23 0.67 26.80
N SER A 238 2.32 1.55 26.38
CA SER A 238 2.33 2.98 26.78
C SER A 238 2.38 3.16 28.29
N THR A 239 2.89 4.30 28.78
CA THR A 239 2.80 4.75 30.18
C THR A 239 1.40 5.21 30.58
N LYS A 240 0.47 5.38 29.63
CA LYS A 240 -0.89 5.86 29.88
C LYS A 240 -1.80 4.79 30.46
N GLU A 241 -2.53 5.14 31.51
CA GLU A 241 -3.58 4.32 32.12
C GLU A 241 -4.94 4.54 31.42
N ALA A 242 -5.92 3.67 31.72
CA ALA A 242 -7.26 3.76 31.12
C ALA A 242 -7.96 5.12 31.39
N ASP A 243 -7.70 5.73 32.55
CA ASP A 243 -8.24 7.03 32.93
C ASP A 243 -7.62 8.21 32.16
N ASP A 244 -6.37 8.08 31.68
CA ASP A 244 -5.77 9.10 30.82
C ASP A 244 -6.53 9.24 29.50
N TYR A 245 -7.13 8.15 29.01
CA TYR A 245 -7.97 8.17 27.80
C TYR A 245 -9.36 8.76 28.04
N ARG A 246 -9.88 8.77 29.29
CA ARG A 246 -11.17 9.40 29.61
C ARG A 246 -11.14 10.92 29.46
N ASN A 247 -9.95 11.52 29.64
CA ASN A 247 -9.71 12.96 29.49
C ASN A 247 -9.22 13.36 28.10
N VAL A 248 -9.00 12.40 27.18
CA VAL A 248 -8.77 12.72 25.76
C VAL A 248 -10.09 13.19 25.17
N GLY A 249 -10.12 14.41 24.64
CA GLY A 249 -11.32 14.97 24.03
C GLY A 249 -11.89 14.03 22.98
N ILE A 250 -13.15 13.64 23.13
CA ILE A 250 -13.84 12.72 22.22
C ILE A 250 -13.76 13.32 20.81
N HIS A 251 -13.16 12.60 19.86
CA HIS A 251 -13.26 12.93 18.44
C HIS A 251 -14.71 12.68 17.98
N THR A 252 -15.57 13.67 18.18
CA THR A 252 -16.98 13.65 17.78
C THR A 252 -17.11 13.77 16.27
N TYR A 253 -17.15 12.62 15.60
CA TYR A 253 -17.83 12.51 14.31
C TYR A 253 -19.28 13.00 14.50
N LYS A 254 -19.70 13.99 13.68
CA LYS A 254 -21.03 14.61 13.80
C LYS A 254 -22.12 13.57 13.45
N ARG A 255 -22.77 12.98 14.47
CA ARG A 255 -24.00 12.18 14.28
C ARG A 255 -25.22 13.09 14.26
N ASN A 256 -26.09 12.91 13.26
CA ASN A 256 -27.40 13.56 13.20
C ASN A 256 -28.34 12.88 14.21
N LYS A 257 -28.86 13.64 15.19
CA LYS A 257 -29.47 13.11 16.43
C LYS A 257 -30.80 12.33 16.27
N ASN A 258 -31.47 12.41 15.12
CA ASN A 258 -32.87 11.98 14.96
C ASN A 258 -33.05 10.83 13.97
N ILE A 259 -31.98 10.16 13.55
CA ILE A 259 -32.01 9.14 12.49
C ILE A 259 -31.16 7.95 12.92
N ASP A 260 -31.82 6.80 13.10
CA ASP A 260 -31.20 5.58 13.63
C ASP A 260 -30.64 4.70 12.49
N MET A 261 -31.37 4.64 11.37
CA MET A 261 -30.97 3.96 10.13
C MET A 261 -31.68 4.56 8.92
N VAL A 262 -30.97 4.67 7.79
CA VAL A 262 -31.51 4.95 6.46
C VAL A 262 -31.26 3.73 5.58
N ARG A 263 -32.31 3.09 5.06
CA ARG A 263 -32.20 1.98 4.10
C ARG A 263 -32.60 2.49 2.70
N VAL A 264 -31.74 2.23 1.72
CA VAL A 264 -31.96 2.55 0.30
C VAL A 264 -32.12 1.24 -0.46
N GLU A 265 -33.25 1.04 -1.14
CA GLU A 265 -33.51 -0.10 -2.01
C GLU A 265 -33.48 0.38 -3.47
N ILE A 266 -32.63 -0.22 -4.31
CA ILE A 266 -32.49 0.14 -5.72
C ILE A 266 -32.88 -1.04 -6.59
N HIS A 267 -33.83 -0.82 -7.49
CA HIS A 267 -34.26 -1.80 -8.49
C HIS A 267 -33.60 -1.47 -9.82
N SER A 268 -32.74 -2.35 -10.33
CA SER A 268 -32.11 -2.19 -11.64
C SER A 268 -32.58 -3.30 -12.58
N SER A 269 -32.98 -2.93 -13.80
CA SER A 269 -33.45 -3.86 -14.84
C SER A 269 -32.41 -4.92 -15.23
N THR A 270 -31.12 -4.63 -15.05
CA THR A 270 -29.97 -5.48 -15.41
C THR A 270 -29.37 -6.27 -14.26
N LEU A 271 -29.56 -5.83 -13.01
CA LEU A 271 -28.82 -6.33 -11.82
C LEU A 271 -29.73 -6.71 -10.65
N GLY A 272 -31.06 -6.71 -10.85
CA GLY A 272 -32.04 -7.08 -9.84
C GLY A 272 -32.22 -6.02 -8.75
N LYS A 273 -32.68 -6.45 -7.57
CA LYS A 273 -32.88 -5.60 -6.40
C LYS A 273 -31.66 -5.65 -5.49
N LYS A 274 -31.17 -4.49 -5.05
CA LYS A 274 -30.11 -4.36 -4.03
C LYS A 274 -30.55 -3.44 -2.90
N PHE A 275 -30.06 -3.74 -1.69
CA PHE A 275 -30.36 -3.00 -0.47
C PHE A 275 -29.07 -2.47 0.13
N PHE A 276 -29.09 -1.23 0.61
CA PHE A 276 -27.97 -0.56 1.26
C PHE A 276 -28.46 0.11 2.55
N GLU A 277 -27.65 0.09 3.61
CA GLU A 277 -28.01 0.60 4.94
C GLU A 277 -26.94 1.58 5.44
N PHE A 278 -27.40 2.70 6.00
CA PHE A 278 -26.55 3.80 6.46
C PHE A 278 -27.00 4.27 7.84
N GLN A 279 -26.05 4.69 8.69
CA GLN A 279 -26.37 5.23 10.02
C GLN A 279 -26.68 6.73 10.02
N GLY A 280 -26.86 7.35 8.86
CA GLY A 280 -27.20 8.78 8.77
C GLY A 280 -27.46 9.27 7.34
N LEU A 281 -28.27 10.33 7.24
CA LEU A 281 -28.69 10.93 5.96
C LEU A 281 -27.53 11.35 5.06
N GLU A 282 -26.50 12.02 5.60
CA GLU A 282 -25.37 12.55 4.82
C GLU A 282 -24.59 11.43 4.10
N GLN A 283 -24.49 10.25 4.73
CA GLN A 283 -23.84 9.08 4.14
C GLN A 283 -24.73 8.43 3.05
N ALA A 284 -26.04 8.35 3.28
CA ALA A 284 -26.99 7.83 2.31
C ALA A 284 -27.14 8.75 1.08
N GLN A 285 -27.12 10.07 1.30
CA GLN A 285 -27.21 11.07 0.25
C GLN A 285 -25.95 11.07 -0.61
N LYS A 286 -24.76 11.08 0.00
CA LYS A 286 -23.51 10.94 -0.74
C LYS A 286 -23.44 9.63 -1.55
N PHE A 287 -23.91 8.52 -0.99
CA PHE A 287 -24.01 7.26 -1.72
C PHE A 287 -24.96 7.34 -2.93
N LEU A 288 -26.11 8.01 -2.79
CA LEU A 288 -27.04 8.22 -3.91
C LEU A 288 -26.44 9.11 -4.99
N ASP A 289 -25.77 10.20 -4.63
CA ASP A 289 -25.08 11.10 -5.56
C ASP A 289 -23.99 10.34 -6.36
N GLU A 290 -23.21 9.49 -5.69
CA GLU A 290 -22.21 8.62 -6.32
C GLU A 290 -22.87 7.53 -7.21
N TYR A 291 -23.96 6.91 -6.76
CA TYR A 291 -24.65 5.84 -7.48
C TYR A 291 -25.37 6.30 -8.76
N ASP A 292 -25.98 7.48 -8.75
CA ASP A 292 -26.65 8.03 -9.95
C ASP A 292 -25.60 8.46 -11.00
N SER A 293 -24.43 8.92 -10.55
CA SER A 293 -23.30 9.23 -11.45
C SER A 293 -22.63 7.99 -12.07
N GLU A 294 -22.74 6.79 -11.48
CA GLU A 294 -22.34 5.52 -12.14
C GLU A 294 -23.31 5.06 -13.25
N LYS A 295 -24.47 5.72 -13.41
CA LYS A 295 -25.45 5.43 -14.49
C LYS A 295 -25.55 6.52 -15.55
N GLY A 296 -24.79 7.61 -15.41
CA GLY A 296 -24.80 8.77 -16.30
C GLY A 296 -23.87 8.68 -17.52
N ASP A 297 -22.99 7.67 -17.56
CA ASP A 297 -22.05 7.34 -18.66
C ASP A 297 -22.33 5.94 -19.25
#